data_AF-A0A7S0TXN6-F1
#
_entry.id   AF-A0A7S0TXN6-F1
#
_cell.length_a   1.000
_cell.length_b   1.000
_cell.length_c   1.000
_cell.angle_alpha   90.00
_cell.angle_beta   90.00
_cell.angle_gamma   90.00
#
_symmetry.space_group_name_H-M   'P 1'
#
loop_
_entity.id
_entity.type
_entity.pdbx_description
1 polymer ?
#
loop_
_entity_poly.entity_id
_entity_poly.type
_entity_poly.pdbx_seq_one_letter_code
_entity_poly.pdbx_strand_id
1 'polypeptide(L)'
;RDRRVAGWVERVMSMLKKKYFPVMEQHCNPLPLSDTFFSDWTEAISPSSSTLMVQALRDAGWLDKSSFLKRDPLAYEQDWRLALQDVPDVSSGNISLTQNKAAVPQLMHTAYARHSWCAEGLEKVFAFLLKHAEIQ
;
A
#
# COMPACT_ATOMS: atom_id res chain seq x y z
N ARG A 1 -2.39 -9.09 -7.37
CA ARG A 1 -1.33 -10.08 -7.04
C ARG A 1 -1.89 -11.30 -6.30
N ASP A 2 -2.92 -11.17 -5.45
CA ASP A 2 -3.61 -12.31 -4.83
C ASP A 2 -4.71 -12.89 -5.76
N ARG A 3 -4.44 -14.06 -6.36
CA ARG A 3 -5.38 -14.74 -7.27
C ARG A 3 -6.62 -15.28 -6.54
N ARG A 4 -6.50 -15.62 -5.27
CA ARG A 4 -7.62 -16.15 -4.47
C ARG A 4 -8.61 -15.04 -4.16
N VAL A 5 -8.13 -13.88 -3.73
CA VAL A 5 -8.97 -12.70 -3.47
C VAL A 5 -9.58 -12.20 -4.77
N ALA A 6 -8.79 -12.07 -5.85
CA ALA A 6 -9.31 -11.67 -7.16
C ALA A 6 -10.45 -12.59 -7.65
N GLY A 7 -10.27 -13.91 -7.60
CA GLY A 7 -11.31 -14.85 -8.00
C GLY A 7 -12.55 -14.83 -7.08
N TRP A 8 -12.40 -14.45 -5.81
CA TRP A 8 -13.55 -14.23 -4.92
C TRP A 8 -14.29 -12.94 -5.28
N VAL A 9 -13.58 -11.85 -5.54
CA VAL A 9 -14.16 -10.56 -5.99
C VAL A 9 -14.95 -10.75 -7.28
N GLU A 10 -14.38 -11.43 -8.29
CA GLU A 10 -15.06 -11.74 -9.55
C GLU A 10 -16.38 -12.50 -9.34
N ARG A 11 -16.39 -13.50 -8.45
CA ARG A 11 -17.60 -14.25 -8.09
C ARG A 11 -18.64 -13.36 -7.44
N VAL A 12 -18.25 -12.55 -6.46
CA VAL A 12 -19.17 -11.63 -5.75
C VAL A 12 -19.75 -10.60 -6.71
N MET A 13 -18.92 -9.98 -7.55
CA MET A 13 -19.39 -9.04 -8.58
C MET A 13 -20.38 -9.70 -9.54
N SER A 14 -20.11 -10.93 -9.98
CA SER A 14 -21.02 -11.67 -10.86
C SER A 14 -22.37 -11.94 -10.19
N MET A 15 -22.39 -12.28 -8.89
CA MET A 15 -23.63 -12.45 -8.14
C MET A 15 -24.43 -11.16 -8.00
N LEU A 16 -23.76 -10.04 -7.71
CA LEU A 16 -24.40 -8.74 -7.56
C LEU A 16 -24.98 -8.22 -8.88
N LYS A 17 -24.24 -8.36 -9.99
CA LYS A 17 -24.74 -8.04 -11.34
C LYS A 17 -26.00 -8.83 -11.70
N LYS A 18 -26.04 -10.14 -11.38
CA LYS A 18 -27.24 -10.99 -11.61
C LYS A 18 -28.46 -10.53 -10.80
N LYS A 19 -28.24 -9.85 -9.67
CA LYS A 19 -29.28 -9.28 -8.82
C LYS A 19 -29.56 -7.80 -9.15
N TYR A 20 -29.06 -7.30 -10.29
CA TYR A 20 -29.22 -5.91 -10.74
C TYR A 20 -28.62 -4.86 -9.81
N PHE A 21 -27.71 -5.24 -8.91
CA PHE A 21 -26.95 -4.27 -8.14
C PHE A 21 -25.84 -3.67 -9.00
N PRO A 22 -25.73 -2.34 -9.07
CA PRO A 22 -24.56 -1.69 -9.65
C PRO A 22 -23.30 -2.14 -8.91
N VAL A 23 -22.26 -2.52 -9.65
CA VAL A 23 -20.96 -2.85 -9.08
C VAL A 23 -19.85 -2.30 -9.96
N MET A 24 -18.77 -1.86 -9.32
CA MET A 24 -17.54 -1.41 -9.98
C MET A 24 -16.37 -2.18 -9.39
N GLU A 25 -15.45 -2.61 -10.25
CA GLU A 25 -14.17 -3.15 -9.81
C GLU A 25 -13.18 -2.00 -9.64
N GLN A 26 -12.51 -1.96 -8.49
CA GLN A 26 -11.42 -1.03 -8.24
C GLN A 26 -10.10 -1.80 -8.17
N HIS A 27 -9.22 -1.51 -9.13
CA HIS A 27 -7.88 -2.07 -9.14
C HIS A 27 -6.96 -1.21 -8.27
N CYS A 28 -6.37 -1.80 -7.24
CA CYS A 28 -5.24 -1.22 -6.51
C CYS A 28 -3.94 -1.75 -7.14
N ASN A 29 -3.12 -0.86 -7.66
CA ASN A 29 -1.82 -1.22 -8.23
C ASN A 29 -0.71 -1.01 -7.20
N PRO A 30 0.31 -1.88 -7.16
CA PRO A 30 1.46 -1.65 -6.29
C PRO A 30 2.19 -0.38 -6.73
N LEU A 31 2.79 0.31 -5.76
CA LEU A 31 3.59 1.52 -6.01
C LEU A 31 5.07 1.18 -5.89
N PRO A 32 5.92 1.71 -6.77
CA PRO A 32 7.37 1.59 -6.60
C PRO A 32 7.81 2.45 -5.42
N LEU A 33 8.77 1.94 -4.64
CA LEU A 33 9.42 2.71 -3.59
C LEU A 33 10.55 3.54 -4.22
N SER A 34 10.24 4.77 -4.63
CA SER A 34 11.23 5.79 -4.99
C SER A 34 12.03 6.22 -3.75
N ASP A 35 13.19 6.83 -3.95
CA ASP A 35 14.04 7.30 -2.84
C ASP A 35 13.32 8.35 -1.94
N THR A 36 12.31 9.05 -2.48
CA THR A 36 11.47 10.01 -1.74
C THR A 36 10.17 9.41 -1.20
N PHE A 37 9.89 8.13 -1.46
CA PHE A 37 8.59 7.51 -1.20
C PHE A 37 8.12 7.67 0.25
N PHE A 38 8.99 7.62 1.25
CA PHE A 38 8.56 7.76 2.64
C PHE A 38 8.36 9.23 3.03
N SER A 39 9.24 10.13 2.56
CA SER A 39 9.15 11.56 2.84
C SER A 39 7.99 12.25 2.11
N ASP A 40 7.59 11.74 0.94
CA ASP A 40 6.47 12.30 0.16
C ASP A 40 5.11 12.10 0.85
N TRP A 41 5.02 11.13 1.78
CA TRP A 41 3.77 10.75 2.44
C TRP A 41 3.71 11.14 3.92
N THR A 42 4.82 11.60 4.51
CA THR A 42 4.84 12.06 5.89
C THR A 42 6.02 13.00 6.16
N GLU A 43 5.74 14.11 6.84
CA GLU A 43 6.76 15.07 7.28
C GLU A 43 7.66 14.52 8.40
N ALA A 44 7.28 13.39 9.03
CA ALA A 44 8.05 12.75 10.08
C ALA A 44 9.33 12.06 9.57
N ILE A 45 9.48 11.92 8.24
CA ILE A 45 10.60 11.24 7.61
C ILE A 45 11.33 12.24 6.73
N SER A 46 12.60 12.51 7.08
CA SER A 46 13.43 13.38 6.24
C SER A 46 13.70 12.74 4.87
N PRO A 47 13.89 13.52 3.80
CA PRO A 47 14.24 12.99 2.47
C PRO A 47 15.51 12.12 2.48
N SER A 48 16.49 12.48 3.32
CA SER A 48 17.71 11.69 3.54
C SER A 48 17.40 10.33 4.17
N SER A 49 16.56 10.28 5.19
CA SER A 49 16.14 9.01 5.80
C SER A 49 15.29 8.19 4.84
N SER A 50 14.39 8.79 4.08
CA SER A 50 13.61 8.09 3.05
C SER A 50 14.54 7.39 2.04
N THR A 51 15.58 8.07 1.58
CA THR A 51 16.57 7.50 0.66
C THR A 51 17.29 6.31 1.29
N LEU A 52 17.72 6.45 2.55
CA LEU A 52 18.38 5.39 3.30
C LEU A 52 17.46 4.19 3.55
N MET A 53 16.17 4.42 3.83
CA MET A 53 15.18 3.35 4.01
C MET A 53 15.00 2.53 2.74
N VAL A 54 14.86 3.21 1.59
CA VAL A 54 14.69 2.55 0.30
C VAL A 54 15.93 1.75 -0.07
N GLN A 55 17.12 2.32 0.16
CA GLN A 55 18.38 1.63 -0.04
C GLN A 55 18.51 0.40 0.88
N ALA A 56 18.18 0.52 2.16
CA ALA A 56 18.24 -0.60 3.10
C ALA A 56 17.28 -1.74 2.73
N LEU A 57 16.06 -1.40 2.25
CA LEU A 57 15.13 -2.40 1.73
C LEU A 57 15.64 -3.07 0.45
N ARG A 58 16.31 -2.31 -0.42
CA ARG A 58 16.95 -2.84 -1.63
C ARG A 58 18.05 -3.84 -1.27
N ASP A 59 18.92 -3.47 -0.34
CA ASP A 59 20.05 -4.29 0.11
C ASP A 59 19.58 -5.54 0.86
N ALA A 60 18.50 -5.44 1.62
CA ALA A 60 17.82 -6.58 2.26
C ALA A 60 17.02 -7.46 1.28
N GLY A 61 17.04 -7.16 -0.02
CA GLY A 61 16.40 -7.97 -1.06
C GLY A 61 14.86 -7.92 -1.06
N TRP A 62 14.28 -6.89 -0.43
CA TRP A 62 12.85 -6.64 -0.37
C TRP A 62 12.28 -6.03 -1.65
N LEU A 63 13.11 -5.30 -2.39
CA LEU A 63 12.74 -4.64 -3.64
C LEU A 63 13.21 -5.46 -4.86
N ASP A 64 12.42 -5.42 -5.93
CA ASP A 64 12.84 -5.89 -7.25
C ASP A 64 13.62 -4.81 -8.03
N LYS A 65 14.01 -5.12 -9.27
CA LYS A 65 14.78 -4.20 -10.13
C LYS A 65 14.01 -2.92 -10.48
N SER A 66 12.70 -2.92 -10.32
CA SER A 66 11.82 -1.79 -10.59
C SER A 66 11.32 -1.14 -9.28
N SER A 67 11.99 -1.43 -8.17
CA SER A 67 11.68 -0.89 -6.83
C SER A 67 10.32 -1.29 -6.27
N PHE A 68 9.70 -2.37 -6.75
CA PHE A 68 8.47 -2.89 -6.13
C PHE A 68 8.80 -3.89 -5.03
N LEU A 69 7.95 -3.92 -4.00
CA LEU A 69 8.00 -4.95 -2.97
C LEU A 69 7.79 -6.34 -3.57
N LYS A 70 8.74 -7.25 -3.31
CA LYS A 70 8.72 -8.66 -3.79
C LYS A 70 7.82 -9.57 -2.98
N ARG A 71 7.59 -9.21 -1.71
CA ARG A 71 6.83 -10.01 -0.75
C ARG A 71 5.94 -9.12 0.09
N ASP A 72 4.94 -9.75 0.69
CA ASP A 72 3.92 -9.10 1.50
C ASP A 72 4.52 -8.59 2.84
N PRO A 73 4.56 -7.27 3.07
CA PRO A 73 5.17 -6.69 4.27
C PRO A 73 4.47 -7.06 5.58
N LEU A 74 3.21 -7.49 5.55
CA LEU A 74 2.50 -7.95 6.74
C LEU A 74 2.90 -9.38 7.12
N ALA A 75 3.11 -10.24 6.12
CA ALA A 75 3.46 -11.63 6.34
C ALA A 75 4.90 -11.80 6.85
N TYR A 76 5.78 -10.84 6.53
CA TYR A 76 7.21 -10.86 6.85
C TYR A 76 7.64 -9.60 7.61
N GLU A 77 6.88 -9.26 8.64
CA GLU A 77 7.00 -7.97 9.33
C GLU A 77 8.34 -7.73 10.04
N GLN A 78 8.93 -8.79 10.61
CA GLN A 78 10.22 -8.67 11.31
C GLN A 78 11.38 -8.38 10.36
N ASP A 79 11.38 -9.01 9.19
CA ASP A 79 12.46 -8.94 8.21
C ASP A 79 12.71 -7.53 7.68
N TRP A 80 11.67 -6.79 7.26
CA TRP A 80 11.85 -5.43 6.76
C TRP A 80 12.12 -4.44 7.89
N ARG A 81 11.62 -4.70 9.10
CA ARG A 81 11.90 -3.84 10.26
C ARG A 81 13.36 -3.87 10.66
N LEU A 82 13.95 -5.06 10.68
CA LEU A 82 15.37 -5.24 10.94
C LEU A 82 16.21 -4.49 9.90
N ALA A 83 15.80 -4.50 8.63
CA ALA A 83 16.49 -3.74 7.58
C ALA A 83 16.45 -2.22 7.82
N LEU A 84 15.41 -1.70 8.48
CA LEU A 84 15.22 -0.26 8.68
C LEU A 84 15.69 0.24 10.05
N GLN A 85 16.04 -0.65 10.98
CA GLN A 85 16.28 -0.29 12.38
C GLN A 85 17.40 0.75 12.58
N ASP A 86 18.40 0.72 11.69
CA ASP A 86 19.60 1.56 11.77
C ASP A 86 19.47 2.90 11.01
N VAL A 87 18.32 3.17 10.39
CA VAL A 87 18.06 4.46 9.73
C VAL A 87 17.97 5.56 10.80
N PRO A 88 18.56 6.76 10.59
CA PRO A 88 18.61 7.81 11.62
C PRO A 88 17.26 8.19 12.26
N ASP A 89 16.21 8.40 11.45
CA ASP A 89 14.89 8.76 11.98
C ASP A 89 14.17 7.58 12.65
N VAL A 90 14.60 6.34 12.40
CA VAL A 90 14.08 5.13 13.06
C VAL A 90 14.82 4.87 14.37
N SER A 91 16.15 4.87 14.33
CA SER A 91 17.03 4.62 15.48
C SER A 91 16.91 5.69 16.57
N SER A 92 16.62 6.94 16.19
CA SER A 92 16.34 8.03 17.13
C SER A 92 14.99 7.89 17.85
N GLY A 93 14.13 6.95 17.43
CA GLY A 93 12.78 6.77 17.97
C GLY A 93 11.75 7.77 17.46
N ASN A 94 12.13 8.65 16.52
CA ASN A 94 11.20 9.61 15.89
C ASN A 94 10.13 8.89 15.06
N ILE A 95 10.47 7.74 14.47
CA ILE A 95 9.58 6.92 13.67
C ILE A 95 9.35 5.57 14.36
N SER A 96 8.10 5.27 14.67
CA SER A 96 7.70 3.92 15.06
C SER A 96 7.66 3.02 13.83
N LEU A 97 8.13 1.78 13.96
CA LEU A 97 7.91 0.73 12.95
C LEU A 97 6.75 -0.21 13.31
N THR A 98 6.09 -0.03 14.46
CA THR A 98 5.06 -0.95 14.99
C THR A 98 3.64 -0.65 14.48
N GLN A 99 2.87 -1.68 14.11
CA GLN A 99 1.66 -1.57 13.29
C GLN A 99 0.58 -0.61 13.79
N ASN A 100 0.34 -0.55 15.10
CA ASN A 100 -0.89 0.09 15.60
C ASN A 100 -0.91 1.62 15.47
N LYS A 101 0.23 2.27 15.19
CA LYS A 101 0.32 3.75 15.08
C LYS A 101 1.38 4.27 14.10
N ALA A 102 2.07 3.41 13.36
CA ALA A 102 3.22 3.81 12.56
C ALA A 102 2.88 4.11 11.10
N ALA A 103 3.42 5.21 10.58
CA ALA A 103 3.33 5.57 9.16
C ALA A 103 4.00 4.52 8.26
N VAL A 104 5.17 3.99 8.64
CA VAL A 104 5.96 3.11 7.78
C VAL A 104 5.27 1.78 7.42
N PRO A 105 4.71 0.99 8.37
CA PRO A 105 3.91 -0.20 8.03
C PRO A 105 2.76 0.10 7.07
N GLN A 106 2.04 1.20 7.28
CA GLN A 106 0.91 1.58 6.42
C GLN A 106 1.38 1.92 5.01
N LEU A 107 2.48 2.67 4.89
CA LEU A 107 3.09 2.99 3.59
C LEU A 107 3.61 1.74 2.87
N MET A 108 4.22 0.80 3.59
CA MET A 108 4.63 -0.50 3.04
C MET A 108 3.42 -1.30 2.53
N HIS A 109 2.31 -1.31 3.27
CA HIS A 109 1.07 -1.98 2.84
C HIS A 109 0.46 -1.32 1.60
N THR A 110 0.43 0.01 1.55
CA THR A 110 -0.02 0.78 0.39
C THR A 110 0.86 0.47 -0.82
N ALA A 111 2.19 0.48 -0.67
CA ALA A 111 3.11 0.14 -1.76
C ALA A 111 2.93 -1.29 -2.29
N TYR A 112 2.58 -2.24 -1.43
CA TYR A 112 2.27 -3.62 -1.84
C TYR A 112 0.88 -3.79 -2.47
N ALA A 113 0.06 -2.72 -2.55
CA ALA A 113 -1.34 -2.73 -2.95
C ALA A 113 -2.23 -3.63 -2.08
N ARG A 114 -1.96 -3.68 -0.78
CA ARG A 114 -2.78 -4.42 0.17
C ARG A 114 -3.89 -3.51 0.72
N HIS A 115 -5.03 -3.46 0.02
CA HIS A 115 -6.32 -2.86 0.45
C HIS A 115 -6.23 -1.63 1.38
N SER A 116 -5.32 -0.70 1.11
CA SER A 116 -5.36 0.60 1.75
C SER A 116 -6.37 1.45 1.00
N TRP A 117 -7.05 2.35 1.69
CA TRP A 117 -7.83 3.42 1.06
C TRP A 117 -6.86 4.31 0.28
N CYS A 118 -6.53 3.90 -0.94
CA CYS A 118 -5.79 4.73 -1.84
C CYS A 118 -6.74 5.87 -2.24
N ALA A 119 -6.27 7.12 -2.14
CA ALA A 119 -6.98 8.24 -2.78
C ALA A 119 -7.18 7.96 -4.28
N GLU A 120 -6.27 7.17 -4.87
CA GLU A 120 -6.42 6.56 -6.19
C GLU A 120 -7.70 5.71 -6.28
N GLY A 121 -8.67 6.26 -7.00
CA GLY A 121 -9.95 5.62 -7.26
C GLY A 121 -11.12 6.26 -6.52
N LEU A 122 -10.91 7.22 -5.60
CA LEU A 122 -12.00 7.97 -4.98
C LEU A 122 -12.84 8.71 -6.04
N GLU A 123 -12.21 9.32 -7.04
CA GLU A 123 -12.93 9.95 -8.15
C GLU A 123 -13.83 8.97 -8.91
N LYS A 124 -13.33 7.75 -9.16
CA LYS A 124 -14.10 6.69 -9.83
C LYS A 124 -15.24 6.21 -8.95
N VAL A 125 -15.00 6.09 -7.64
CA VAL A 125 -16.04 5.73 -6.66
C VAL A 125 -17.10 6.83 -6.60
N PHE A 126 -16.73 8.10 -6.51
CA PHE A 126 -17.68 9.21 -6.51
C PHE A 126 -18.46 9.29 -7.83
N ALA A 127 -17.80 9.16 -8.98
CA ALA A 127 -18.47 9.12 -10.28
C ALA A 127 -19.45 7.95 -10.38
N PHE A 128 -19.06 6.77 -9.88
CA PHE A 128 -19.92 5.60 -9.81
C PHE A 128 -21.13 5.83 -8.89
N LEU A 129 -20.92 6.39 -7.70
CA LEU A 129 -21.99 6.70 -6.76
C LEU A 129 -22.95 7.74 -7.34
N LEU A 130 -22.45 8.85 -7.90
CA LEU A 130 -23.27 9.89 -8.53
C LEU A 130 -24.12 9.33 -9.69
N LYS A 131 -23.52 8.49 -10.54
CA LYS A 131 -24.24 7.84 -11.65
C LYS A 131 -25.39 6.93 -11.20
N HIS A 132 -25.32 6.40 -9.98
CA HIS A 132 -26.29 5.45 -9.45
C HIS A 132 -27.10 5.99 -8.27
N ALA A 133 -26.91 7.25 -7.89
CA ALA A 133 -27.65 7.91 -6.81
C ALA A 133 -29.10 8.27 -7.20
N GLU A 134 -29.40 8.31 -8.51
CA GLU A 134 -30.74 8.64 -9.05
C GLU A 134 -31.68 7.42 -9.19
N ILE A 135 -31.27 6.24 -8.72
CA ILE A 135 -32.14 5.06 -8.68
C ILE A 135 -32.80 5.01 -7.29
N GLN A 136 -33.81 5.87 -7.07
CA GLN A 136 -34.80 5.71 -6.00
C GLN A 136 -36.20 5.94 -6.54
#